data_AF-A0AA39Y4K6-F1
#
_entry.id   AF-A0AA39Y4K6-F1
#
_cell.length_a   1.000
_cell.length_b   1.000
_cell.length_c   1.000
_cell.angle_alpha   90.00
_cell.angle_beta   90.00
_cell.angle_gamma   90.00
#
_symmetry.space_group_name_H-M   'P 1'
#
loop_
_entity.id
_entity.type
_entity.pdbx_description
1 polymer ?
#
loop_
_entity_poly.entity_id
_entity_poly.type
_entity_poly.pdbx_seq_one_letter_code
_entity_poly.pdbx_strand_id
1 'polypeptide(L)'
;MRPRPNKVLAVGALTRSFRRFNTTDTPTTTTTTTTTPDVATADTTAPKAASAESTLSEELDEYLKKAKTRMAARKPKILIDPLSPMNSHLLDIALQDHLPRPRHRKPQDPVRLALKETTLLPNGHHLVYFPLQAPKSALQPDGTDPDHAPGWPFVRRMWAGGSVSFSPGLIFNPSFDTKGWCIESVGEPVLKRGSGPGDEKVFVEVKRQYGYAPAALLAELSPSKLLEKHQSVQMEEIRKLVFMRERGPVKVADGTEPAPPARIIKSNSKPQYSFTLNPDPTLLFQFSALTYNAHAIHLDPDYARNQEGYPERLVHGPLTLVLMLTALRRLLRRTDPARRPSPREPSKKLEDSTLLEEINYRNLAPLFVGQEIRVCVRETARKVGSGTQTWELWVEGPDGSLAVRGTATTRRAGVTAGRKTEGMGWKEAFDGPRWLDGLPAFSKYVFYDPATRSGSRSIIEGRTDGVEEGKKTEGESEKGGEEKV
;
A
#
# COMPACT_ATOMS: atom_id res chain seq x y z
N MET A 1 38.65 -45.15 11.16
CA MET A 1 37.28 -45.34 10.63
C MET A 1 37.07 -44.42 9.45
N ARG A 2 37.04 -44.96 8.23
CA ARG A 2 36.78 -44.22 6.99
C ARG A 2 35.31 -44.37 6.60
N PRO A 3 34.59 -43.32 6.17
CA PRO A 3 33.20 -43.42 5.75
C PRO A 3 33.10 -44.03 4.33
N ARG A 4 32.07 -44.85 4.12
CA ARG A 4 31.72 -45.51 2.84
C ARG A 4 31.01 -44.54 1.89
N PRO A 5 31.12 -44.72 0.55
CA PRO A 5 30.47 -43.85 -0.43
C PRO A 5 29.00 -44.24 -0.68
N ASN A 6 28.15 -43.23 -0.89
CA ASN A 6 26.75 -43.38 -1.28
C ASN A 6 26.62 -43.73 -2.77
N LYS A 7 25.78 -44.73 -3.06
CA LYS A 7 25.39 -45.19 -4.40
C LYS A 7 24.48 -44.15 -5.07
N VAL A 8 24.81 -43.83 -6.33
CA VAL A 8 23.96 -43.11 -7.26
C VAL A 8 22.88 -44.07 -7.78
N LEU A 9 21.61 -43.67 -7.67
CA LEU A 9 20.46 -44.37 -8.27
C LEU A 9 20.08 -43.64 -9.56
N ALA A 10 20.29 -44.32 -10.70
CA ALA A 10 19.80 -43.92 -12.00
C ALA A 10 18.27 -44.17 -12.07
N VAL A 11 17.51 -43.14 -12.46
CA VAL A 11 16.07 -43.27 -12.74
C VAL A 11 15.92 -43.49 -14.24
N GLY A 12 15.37 -44.66 -14.58
CA GLY A 12 15.12 -45.10 -15.96
C GLY A 12 14.04 -44.28 -16.66
N ALA A 13 14.24 -44.10 -17.96
CA ALA A 13 13.31 -43.48 -18.89
C ALA A 13 12.06 -44.35 -19.07
N LEU A 14 10.88 -43.72 -18.95
CA LEU A 14 9.59 -44.27 -19.35
C LEU A 14 9.02 -43.36 -20.43
N THR A 15 9.27 -43.73 -21.69
CA THR A 15 8.62 -43.18 -22.87
C THR A 15 7.15 -43.62 -22.90
N ARG A 16 6.21 -42.68 -22.78
CA ARG A 16 4.80 -42.91 -23.09
C ARG A 16 4.43 -42.22 -24.40
N SER A 17 4.05 -43.04 -25.36
CA SER A 17 3.54 -42.67 -26.69
C SER A 17 2.25 -41.84 -26.57
N PHE A 18 2.25 -40.63 -27.11
CA PHE A 18 1.04 -39.85 -27.35
C PHE A 18 0.41 -40.28 -28.67
N ARG A 19 -0.77 -40.91 -28.61
CA ARG A 19 -1.65 -41.08 -29.77
C ARG A 19 -2.29 -39.73 -30.09
N ARG A 20 -2.06 -39.25 -31.32
CA ARG A 20 -2.78 -38.14 -31.93
C ARG A 20 -4.24 -38.56 -32.17
N PHE A 21 -5.19 -37.78 -31.65
CA PHE A 21 -6.56 -37.79 -32.15
C PHE A 21 -6.65 -36.79 -33.30
N ASN A 22 -6.68 -37.32 -34.53
CA ASN A 22 -7.13 -36.59 -35.71
C ASN A 22 -8.64 -36.78 -35.82
N THR A 23 -9.41 -35.70 -35.70
CA THR A 23 -10.80 -35.65 -36.18
C THR A 23 -10.82 -34.68 -37.35
N THR A 24 -10.82 -35.25 -38.55
CA THR A 24 -11.09 -34.59 -39.82
C THR A 24 -12.58 -34.69 -40.08
N ASP A 25 -13.31 -33.58 -39.93
CA ASP A 25 -14.66 -33.44 -40.47
C ASP A 25 -14.60 -32.55 -41.71
N THR A 26 -14.71 -33.22 -42.86
CA THR A 26 -14.98 -32.63 -44.18
C THR A 26 -16.46 -32.25 -44.31
N PRO A 27 -16.81 -31.05 -44.79
CA PRO A 27 -18.16 -30.77 -45.24
C PRO A 27 -18.34 -31.17 -46.71
N THR A 28 -19.38 -31.96 -46.94
CA THR A 28 -19.85 -32.49 -48.22
C THR A 28 -20.31 -31.37 -49.17
N THR A 29 -19.85 -31.44 -50.41
CA THR A 29 -20.25 -30.58 -51.52
C THR A 29 -21.62 -31.01 -52.03
N THR A 30 -22.61 -30.12 -52.01
CA THR A 30 -23.87 -30.30 -52.75
C THR A 30 -23.95 -29.22 -53.81
N THR A 31 -23.89 -29.66 -55.06
CA THR A 31 -24.02 -28.86 -56.28
C THR A 31 -25.49 -28.52 -56.50
N THR A 32 -25.82 -27.24 -56.60
CA THR A 32 -27.11 -26.79 -57.12
C THR A 32 -26.87 -25.69 -58.15
N THR A 33 -27.10 -26.04 -59.42
CA THR A 33 -27.18 -25.15 -60.57
C THR A 33 -28.40 -24.24 -60.48
N THR A 34 -28.20 -22.91 -60.54
CA THR A 34 -29.24 -21.98 -60.99
C THR A 34 -28.63 -20.74 -61.67
N THR A 35 -28.91 -20.67 -62.96
CA THR A 35 -29.10 -19.53 -63.88
C THR A 35 -28.95 -18.09 -63.34
N THR A 36 -28.16 -17.29 -64.06
CA THR A 36 -28.14 -15.82 -64.07
C THR A 36 -29.47 -15.23 -64.55
N PRO A 37 -29.90 -14.08 -64.00
CA PRO A 37 -30.07 -12.93 -64.89
C PRO A 37 -29.64 -11.57 -64.31
N ASP A 38 -29.19 -10.74 -65.24
CA ASP A 38 -29.27 -9.29 -65.39
C ASP A 38 -28.81 -8.29 -64.31
N VAL A 39 -28.01 -7.37 -64.85
CA VAL A 39 -27.48 -6.13 -64.31
C VAL A 39 -28.61 -5.17 -63.97
N ALA A 40 -28.72 -4.81 -62.68
CA ALA A 40 -29.38 -3.59 -62.24
C ALA A 40 -28.42 -2.81 -61.34
N THR A 41 -28.07 -1.62 -61.79
CA THR A 41 -27.30 -0.62 -61.07
C THR A 41 -28.05 -0.18 -59.80
N ALA A 42 -27.58 -0.65 -58.63
CA ALA A 42 -28.05 -0.17 -57.34
C ALA A 42 -27.00 0.76 -56.72
N ASP A 43 -27.39 2.03 -56.62
CA ASP A 43 -26.72 3.11 -55.92
C ASP A 43 -26.36 2.69 -54.49
N THR A 44 -25.06 2.53 -54.20
CA THR A 44 -24.57 2.12 -52.89
C THR A 44 -24.13 3.36 -52.11
N THR A 45 -25.09 4.06 -51.52
CA THR A 45 -24.80 5.04 -50.47
C THR A 45 -24.33 4.29 -49.23
N ALA A 46 -23.06 4.45 -48.87
CA ALA A 46 -22.46 3.82 -47.69
C ALA A 46 -23.07 4.38 -46.38
N PRO A 47 -23.66 3.56 -45.49
CA PRO A 47 -24.10 4.01 -44.18
C PRO A 47 -23.22 3.38 -43.10
N LYS A 48 -21.97 3.83 -42.88
CA LYS A 48 -21.03 2.99 -42.10
C LYS A 48 -20.08 3.63 -41.08
N ALA A 49 -20.23 4.90 -40.73
CA ALA A 49 -19.45 5.48 -39.61
C ALA A 49 -20.32 5.80 -38.39
N ALA A 50 -21.40 6.57 -38.57
CA ALA A 50 -22.26 7.01 -37.46
C ALA A 50 -23.04 5.86 -36.79
N SER A 51 -23.43 4.82 -37.54
CA SER A 51 -24.14 3.64 -37.03
C SER A 51 -23.24 2.68 -36.25
N ALA A 52 -21.95 2.60 -36.60
CA ALA A 52 -20.96 1.79 -35.89
C ALA A 52 -20.53 2.45 -34.57
N GLU A 53 -20.43 3.78 -34.56
CA GLU A 53 -20.08 4.53 -33.36
C GLU A 53 -21.23 4.58 -32.34
N SER A 54 -22.50 4.64 -32.80
CA SER A 54 -23.67 4.56 -31.92
C SER A 54 -23.81 3.20 -31.26
N THR A 55 -23.62 2.11 -32.02
CA THR A 55 -23.70 0.73 -31.50
C THR A 55 -22.60 0.43 -30.49
N LEU A 56 -21.35 0.82 -30.76
CA LEU A 56 -20.25 0.72 -29.79
C LEU A 56 -20.52 1.52 -28.50
N SER A 57 -21.18 2.67 -28.61
CA SER A 57 -21.57 3.47 -27.44
C SER A 57 -22.61 2.75 -26.59
N GLU A 58 -23.63 2.16 -27.21
CA GLU A 58 -24.69 1.41 -26.52
C GLU A 58 -24.15 0.18 -25.79
N GLU A 59 -23.27 -0.60 -26.45
CA GLU A 59 -22.59 -1.76 -25.85
C GLU A 59 -21.80 -1.37 -24.60
N LEU A 60 -21.12 -0.23 -24.66
CA LEU A 60 -20.27 0.24 -23.58
C LEU A 60 -21.08 0.77 -22.39
N ASP A 61 -22.21 1.41 -22.66
CA ASP A 61 -23.16 1.83 -21.63
C ASP A 61 -23.82 0.63 -20.96
N GLU A 62 -24.20 -0.40 -21.73
CA GLU A 62 -24.71 -1.66 -21.20
C GLU A 62 -23.65 -2.38 -20.34
N TYR A 63 -22.40 -2.45 -20.82
CA TYR A 63 -21.28 -2.97 -20.06
C TYR A 63 -21.13 -2.23 -18.72
N LEU A 64 -21.12 -0.90 -18.75
CA LEU A 64 -20.91 -0.08 -17.57
C LEU A 64 -22.05 -0.29 -16.57
N LYS A 65 -23.30 -0.38 -17.02
CA LYS A 65 -24.44 -0.72 -16.17
C LYS A 65 -24.23 -2.05 -15.44
N LYS A 66 -23.85 -3.11 -16.18
CA LYS A 66 -23.55 -4.43 -15.58
C LYS A 66 -22.36 -4.37 -14.61
N ALA A 67 -21.31 -3.61 -14.95
CA ALA A 67 -20.14 -3.43 -14.10
C ALA A 67 -20.51 -2.74 -12.77
N LYS A 68 -21.30 -1.66 -12.82
CA LYS A 68 -21.82 -0.98 -11.63
C LYS A 68 -22.61 -1.93 -10.73
N THR A 69 -23.51 -2.73 -11.30
CA THR A 69 -24.27 -3.73 -10.52
C THR A 69 -23.37 -4.77 -9.86
N ARG A 70 -22.40 -5.35 -10.59
CA ARG A 70 -21.46 -6.34 -10.04
C ARG A 70 -20.60 -5.75 -8.92
N MET A 71 -20.10 -4.53 -9.11
CA MET A 71 -19.21 -3.88 -8.14
C MET A 71 -19.97 -3.43 -6.89
N ALA A 72 -21.19 -2.92 -7.03
CA ALA A 72 -22.04 -2.55 -5.90
C ALA A 72 -22.43 -3.76 -5.02
N ALA A 73 -22.46 -4.97 -5.58
CA ALA A 73 -22.73 -6.19 -4.83
C ALA A 73 -21.56 -6.67 -3.95
N ARG A 74 -20.35 -6.11 -4.11
CA ARG A 74 -19.17 -6.50 -3.35
C ARG A 74 -19.23 -5.97 -1.93
N LYS A 75 -19.14 -6.87 -0.96
CA LYS A 75 -19.12 -6.51 0.46
C LYS A 75 -17.73 -5.99 0.85
N PRO A 76 -17.63 -5.00 1.76
CA PRO A 76 -16.34 -4.59 2.32
C PRO A 76 -15.59 -5.76 2.96
N LYS A 77 -14.29 -5.85 2.71
CA LYS A 77 -13.39 -6.82 3.34
C LYS A 77 -12.83 -6.24 4.63
N ILE A 78 -12.74 -7.05 5.68
CA ILE A 78 -11.95 -6.72 6.88
C ILE A 78 -10.65 -7.51 6.82
N LEU A 79 -9.54 -6.82 7.01
CA LEU A 79 -8.21 -7.40 7.10
C LEU A 79 -7.64 -7.04 8.47
N ILE A 80 -7.19 -8.05 9.21
CA ILE A 80 -6.58 -7.88 10.52
C ILE A 80 -5.09 -8.17 10.41
N ASP A 81 -4.27 -7.36 11.07
CA ASP A 81 -2.82 -7.50 11.08
C ASP A 81 -2.27 -7.09 12.47
N PRO A 82 -1.33 -7.84 13.07
CA PRO A 82 -0.71 -7.45 14.33
C PRO A 82 0.15 -6.18 14.25
N LEU A 83 0.46 -5.66 13.06
CA LEU A 83 1.31 -4.49 12.86
C LEU A 83 2.67 -4.64 13.56
N SER A 84 3.29 -5.81 13.39
CA SER A 84 4.65 -6.09 13.86
C SER A 84 5.65 -5.13 13.19
N PRO A 85 6.66 -4.60 13.91
CA PRO A 85 7.66 -3.72 13.32
C PRO A 85 8.53 -4.41 12.25
N MET A 86 8.49 -5.76 12.16
CA MET A 86 9.32 -6.54 11.25
C MET A 86 9.11 -6.20 9.77
N ASN A 87 7.86 -6.12 9.28
CA ASN A 87 7.62 -5.84 7.85
C ASN A 87 8.14 -4.44 7.46
N SER A 88 7.90 -3.44 8.31
CA SER A 88 8.46 -2.11 8.13
C SER A 88 10.00 -2.12 8.13
N HIS A 89 10.62 -2.94 8.99
CA HIS A 89 12.08 -3.08 9.05
C HIS A 89 12.66 -3.74 7.81
N LEU A 90 12.03 -4.82 7.33
CA LEU A 90 12.43 -5.50 6.11
C LEU A 90 12.27 -4.59 4.88
N LEU A 91 11.24 -3.73 4.86
CA LEU A 91 11.11 -2.69 3.85
C LEU A 91 12.26 -1.68 3.91
N ASP A 92 12.65 -1.23 5.10
CA ASP A 92 13.81 -0.33 5.27
C ASP A 92 15.12 -1.00 4.80
N ILE A 93 15.31 -2.30 5.08
CA ILE A 93 16.47 -3.07 4.62
C ILE A 93 16.46 -3.19 3.09
N ALA A 94 15.33 -3.60 2.51
CA ALA A 94 15.18 -3.76 1.06
C ALA A 94 15.51 -2.46 0.31
N LEU A 95 15.17 -1.30 0.89
CA LEU A 95 15.47 -0.01 0.30
C LEU A 95 16.89 0.51 0.60
N GLN A 96 17.59 -0.06 1.60
CA GLN A 96 18.80 0.56 2.17
C GLN A 96 19.89 0.81 1.13
N ASP A 97 20.13 -0.15 0.25
CA ASP A 97 21.19 -0.08 -0.77
C ASP A 97 20.81 0.77 -1.98
N HIS A 98 19.52 1.08 -2.14
CA HIS A 98 19.00 1.96 -3.20
C HIS A 98 18.90 3.42 -2.76
N LEU A 99 19.19 3.73 -1.49
CA LEU A 99 19.01 5.06 -0.92
C LEU A 99 20.36 5.70 -0.59
N PRO A 100 20.49 7.04 -0.68
CA PRO A 100 21.74 7.71 -0.31
C PRO A 100 22.15 7.36 1.12
N ARG A 101 23.35 6.79 1.28
CA ARG A 101 23.87 6.32 2.57
C ARG A 101 23.89 7.47 3.59
N PRO A 102 23.23 7.34 4.75
CA PRO A 102 23.61 8.14 5.90
C PRO A 102 25.01 7.68 6.32
N ARG A 103 25.94 8.62 6.53
CA ARG A 103 27.26 8.31 7.10
C ARG A 103 27.06 7.50 8.39
N HIS A 104 27.58 6.27 8.42
CA HIS A 104 27.69 5.40 9.60
C HIS A 104 26.37 5.07 10.35
N ARG A 105 25.42 4.38 9.72
CA ARG A 105 24.40 3.62 10.47
C ARG A 105 24.64 2.12 10.32
N LYS A 106 24.98 1.45 11.41
CA LYS A 106 24.85 -0.01 11.50
C LYS A 106 23.36 -0.36 11.31
N PRO A 107 23.04 -1.49 10.65
CA PRO A 107 21.67 -2.01 10.65
C PRO A 107 21.12 -2.02 12.07
N GLN A 108 19.87 -1.59 12.26
CA GLN A 108 19.25 -1.67 13.58
C GLN A 108 19.10 -3.14 13.94
N ASP A 109 19.53 -3.50 15.14
CA ASP A 109 19.34 -4.84 15.70
C ASP A 109 17.84 -5.17 15.76
N PRO A 110 17.37 -6.25 15.11
CA PRO A 110 15.97 -6.68 15.12
C PRO A 110 15.41 -6.85 16.54
N VAL A 111 16.24 -7.30 17.49
CA VAL A 111 15.85 -7.47 18.89
C VAL A 111 15.54 -6.11 19.52
N ARG A 112 16.41 -5.12 19.29
CA ARG A 112 16.16 -3.75 19.78
C ARG A 112 14.96 -3.09 19.13
N LEU A 113 14.60 -3.48 17.91
CA LEU A 113 13.39 -2.97 17.26
C LEU A 113 12.13 -3.59 17.86
N ALA A 114 12.13 -4.90 18.11
CA ALA A 114 11.02 -5.59 18.76
C ALA A 114 10.75 -5.10 20.19
N LEU A 115 11.78 -4.60 20.87
CA LEU A 115 11.71 -4.08 22.24
C LEU A 115 11.41 -2.57 22.33
N LYS A 116 11.37 -1.84 21.21
CA LYS A 116 11.00 -0.41 21.23
C LYS A 116 9.51 -0.27 21.47
N GLU A 117 9.15 0.55 22.46
CA GLU A 117 7.78 0.98 22.71
C GLU A 117 7.16 1.67 21.48
N THR A 118 5.82 1.74 21.50
CA THR A 118 4.92 2.26 20.46
C THR A 118 5.52 3.42 19.65
N THR A 119 5.92 3.12 18.42
CA THR A 119 6.42 4.14 17.47
C THR A 119 5.45 4.33 16.33
N LEU A 120 5.31 5.57 15.85
CA LEU A 120 4.52 5.86 14.67
C LEU A 120 5.08 5.09 13.47
N LEU A 121 4.21 4.34 12.79
CA LEU A 121 4.50 3.68 11.53
C LEU A 121 4.98 4.73 10.52
N PRO A 122 6.16 4.56 9.90
CA PRO A 122 6.62 5.55 8.96
C PRO A 122 5.68 5.67 7.75
N ASN A 123 5.38 6.90 7.34
CA ASN A 123 4.47 7.14 6.20
C ASN A 123 4.90 6.33 4.96
N GLY A 124 3.94 5.65 4.34
CA GLY A 124 4.13 4.73 3.22
C GLY A 124 4.32 3.26 3.62
N HIS A 125 4.72 2.98 4.86
CA HIS A 125 5.01 1.61 5.31
C HIS A 125 3.73 0.81 5.57
N HIS A 126 2.56 1.43 5.66
CA HIS A 126 1.28 0.72 5.73
C HIS A 126 1.02 -0.19 4.52
N LEU A 127 1.71 0.03 3.40
CA LEU A 127 1.58 -0.79 2.19
C LEU A 127 2.09 -2.23 2.36
N VAL A 128 2.98 -2.49 3.32
CA VAL A 128 3.49 -3.85 3.65
C VAL A 128 2.72 -4.51 4.80
N TYR A 129 1.51 -4.04 5.06
CA TYR A 129 0.57 -4.58 6.03
C TYR A 129 -0.80 -4.75 5.39
N PHE A 130 -1.65 -5.57 6.04
CA PHE A 130 -2.98 -5.91 5.53
C PHE A 130 -2.92 -6.47 4.09
N PRO A 131 -2.12 -7.53 3.85
CA PRO A 131 -2.01 -8.13 2.53
C PRO A 131 -3.35 -8.74 2.07
N LEU A 132 -3.47 -8.99 0.77
CA LEU A 132 -4.56 -9.78 0.22
C LEU A 132 -4.52 -11.21 0.80
N GLN A 133 -5.55 -11.61 1.53
CA GLN A 133 -5.65 -12.95 2.14
C GLN A 133 -6.38 -13.93 1.22
N ALA A 134 -5.85 -14.16 0.01
CA ALA A 134 -6.44 -15.06 -0.97
C ALA A 134 -5.43 -16.12 -1.46
N PRO A 135 -5.85 -17.39 -1.62
CA PRO A 135 -5.01 -18.40 -2.26
C PRO A 135 -4.90 -18.12 -3.76
N LYS A 136 -3.86 -18.67 -4.41
CA LYS A 136 -3.64 -18.55 -5.86
C LYS A 136 -4.88 -18.90 -6.68
N SER A 137 -5.64 -19.92 -6.29
CA SER A 137 -6.86 -20.36 -7.00
C SER A 137 -8.00 -19.32 -6.97
N ALA A 138 -7.92 -18.31 -6.11
CA ALA A 138 -8.88 -17.22 -6.01
C ALA A 138 -8.35 -15.91 -6.61
N LEU A 139 -7.16 -15.90 -7.22
CA LEU A 139 -6.61 -14.74 -7.92
C LEU A 139 -6.98 -14.77 -9.40
N GLN A 140 -6.90 -13.61 -10.05
CA GLN A 140 -6.92 -13.52 -11.50
C GLN A 140 -5.69 -14.25 -12.11
N PRO A 141 -5.73 -14.61 -13.41
CA PRO A 141 -4.60 -15.28 -14.07
C PRO A 141 -3.26 -14.54 -13.96
N ASP A 142 -3.30 -13.20 -13.89
CA ASP A 142 -2.15 -12.33 -13.71
C ASP A 142 -1.72 -12.13 -12.25
N GLY A 143 -2.41 -12.78 -11.29
CA GLY A 143 -2.14 -12.70 -9.86
C GLY A 143 -2.83 -11.52 -9.14
N THR A 144 -3.75 -10.81 -9.79
CA THR A 144 -4.46 -9.67 -9.19
C THR A 144 -5.74 -10.05 -8.45
N ASP A 145 -6.21 -9.15 -7.55
CA ASP A 145 -7.46 -9.35 -6.80
C ASP A 145 -8.67 -9.21 -7.75
N PRO A 146 -9.48 -10.27 -7.94
CA PRO A 146 -10.67 -10.19 -8.78
C PRO A 146 -11.72 -9.20 -8.25
N ASP A 147 -11.73 -8.90 -6.95
CA ASP A 147 -12.69 -7.95 -6.36
C ASP A 147 -12.42 -6.50 -6.72
N HIS A 148 -11.26 -6.20 -7.32
CA HIS A 148 -10.98 -4.87 -7.86
C HIS A 148 -11.43 -4.74 -9.32
N ALA A 149 -11.57 -5.86 -10.03
CA ALA A 149 -11.81 -5.85 -11.48
C ALA A 149 -13.26 -5.50 -11.82
N PRO A 150 -13.53 -4.63 -12.81
CA PRO A 150 -14.89 -4.33 -13.26
C PRO A 150 -15.49 -5.45 -14.13
N GLY A 151 -14.66 -6.38 -14.60
CA GLY A 151 -15.02 -7.54 -15.41
C GLY A 151 -14.53 -7.44 -16.85
N TRP A 152 -14.71 -8.52 -17.61
CA TRP A 152 -14.37 -8.58 -19.04
C TRP A 152 -15.16 -7.50 -19.83
N PRO A 153 -14.55 -6.81 -20.83
CA PRO A 153 -13.21 -7.03 -21.40
C PRO A 153 -12.06 -6.29 -20.70
N PHE A 154 -12.33 -5.52 -19.64
CA PHE A 154 -11.35 -4.67 -18.98
C PHE A 154 -10.57 -5.43 -17.91
N VAL A 155 -9.69 -6.32 -18.36
CA VAL A 155 -8.94 -7.28 -17.52
C VAL A 155 -7.52 -6.83 -17.18
N ARG A 156 -6.93 -5.91 -17.95
CA ARG A 156 -5.55 -5.45 -17.74
C ARG A 156 -5.50 -4.32 -16.73
N ARG A 157 -4.89 -4.55 -15.57
CA ARG A 157 -4.94 -3.63 -14.42
C ARG A 157 -3.64 -2.84 -14.24
N MET A 158 -3.76 -1.53 -14.02
CA MET A 158 -2.65 -0.66 -13.61
C MET A 158 -3.00 0.18 -12.40
N TRP A 159 -1.98 0.57 -11.64
CA TRP A 159 -2.11 1.50 -10.51
C TRP A 159 -1.98 2.95 -11.02
N ALA A 160 -3.09 3.66 -11.17
CA ALA A 160 -3.11 5.01 -11.72
C ALA A 160 -2.70 6.09 -10.71
N GLY A 161 -2.78 5.80 -9.41
CA GLY A 161 -2.41 6.73 -8.34
C GLY A 161 -3.26 6.53 -7.10
N GLY A 162 -3.40 7.58 -6.30
CA GLY A 162 -4.20 7.52 -5.09
C GLY A 162 -4.10 8.75 -4.21
N SER A 163 -4.68 8.64 -3.03
CA SER A 163 -4.50 9.57 -1.93
C SER A 163 -4.38 8.84 -0.61
N VAL A 164 -3.68 9.44 0.36
CA VAL A 164 -3.63 8.96 1.74
C VAL A 164 -3.78 10.15 2.67
N SER A 165 -4.72 10.07 3.60
CA SER A 165 -4.95 11.02 4.66
C SER A 165 -4.58 10.39 6.00
N PHE A 166 -3.85 11.12 6.85
CA PHE A 166 -3.29 10.63 8.11
C PHE A 166 -3.88 11.42 9.28
N SER A 167 -4.28 10.72 10.33
CA SER A 167 -4.86 11.33 11.54
C SER A 167 -4.64 10.47 12.78
N PRO A 168 -3.67 10.72 13.68
CA PRO A 168 -2.25 11.07 13.53
C PRO A 168 -1.37 10.04 12.78
N GLY A 169 -1.99 9.05 12.12
CA GLY A 169 -1.31 7.95 11.46
C GLY A 169 -1.31 6.66 12.30
N LEU A 170 -0.77 5.59 11.74
CA LEU A 170 -0.72 4.27 12.39
C LEU A 170 0.47 4.19 13.38
N ILE A 171 0.33 3.51 14.51
CA ILE A 171 1.37 3.19 15.50
C ILE A 171 1.63 1.69 15.55
N PHE A 172 2.90 1.28 15.74
CA PHE A 172 3.21 -0.13 15.95
C PHE A 172 2.63 -0.63 17.26
N ASN A 173 2.01 -1.83 17.19
CA ASN A 173 1.56 -2.66 18.32
C ASN A 173 1.25 -1.87 19.61
N PRO A 174 0.16 -1.08 19.64
CA PRO A 174 -0.16 -0.22 20.79
C PRO A 174 -0.29 -0.96 22.13
N SER A 175 -0.53 -2.28 22.08
CA SER A 175 -0.48 -3.23 23.18
C SER A 175 -0.56 -4.65 22.58
N PHE A 176 -0.02 -5.68 23.25
CA PHE A 176 -0.13 -7.09 22.81
C PHE A 176 -1.57 -7.52 22.49
N ASP A 177 -2.55 -6.95 23.19
CA ASP A 177 -3.97 -7.27 23.01
C ASP A 177 -4.65 -6.43 21.94
N THR A 178 -3.96 -5.46 21.35
CA THR A 178 -4.49 -4.64 20.25
C THR A 178 -4.03 -5.18 18.90
N LYS A 179 -4.87 -5.05 17.87
CA LYS A 179 -4.52 -5.39 16.50
C LYS A 179 -4.89 -4.23 15.58
N GLY A 180 -4.14 -4.10 14.50
CA GLY A 180 -4.53 -3.24 13.40
C GLY A 180 -5.69 -3.88 12.64
N TRP A 181 -6.59 -3.05 12.15
CA TRP A 181 -7.62 -3.44 11.20
C TRP A 181 -7.56 -2.54 9.96
N CYS A 182 -7.96 -3.10 8.83
CA CYS A 182 -8.17 -2.41 7.58
C CYS A 182 -9.51 -2.83 6.99
N ILE A 183 -10.39 -1.86 6.70
CA ILE A 183 -11.62 -2.09 5.95
C ILE A 183 -11.38 -1.64 4.52
N GLU A 184 -11.53 -2.55 3.58
CA GLU A 184 -11.40 -2.30 2.16
C GLU A 184 -12.76 -2.39 1.46
N SER A 185 -13.11 -1.36 0.69
CA SER A 185 -14.30 -1.33 -0.16
C SER A 185 -13.95 -0.84 -1.56
N VAL A 186 -14.74 -1.25 -2.54
CA VAL A 186 -14.57 -0.82 -3.93
C VAL A 186 -15.68 0.15 -4.30
N GLY A 187 -15.29 1.22 -4.98
CA GLY A 187 -16.19 2.25 -5.49
C GLY A 187 -16.80 1.88 -6.83
N GLU A 188 -17.69 2.76 -7.30
CA GLU A 188 -18.33 2.63 -8.59
C GLU A 188 -17.31 2.72 -9.74
N PRO A 189 -17.37 1.84 -10.76
CA PRO A 189 -16.51 1.94 -11.93
C PRO A 189 -16.87 3.17 -12.76
N VAL A 190 -15.83 3.93 -13.17
CA VAL A 190 -15.95 5.12 -14.00
C VAL A 190 -15.26 4.88 -15.34
N LEU A 191 -16.05 4.84 -16.40
CA LEU A 191 -15.54 4.75 -17.76
C LEU A 191 -15.00 6.10 -18.24
N LYS A 192 -13.83 6.08 -18.88
CA LYS A 192 -13.29 7.20 -19.65
C LYS A 192 -12.98 6.74 -21.06
N ARG A 193 -13.49 7.49 -22.04
CA ARG A 193 -13.17 7.28 -23.45
C ARG A 193 -11.72 7.73 -23.71
N GLY A 194 -11.01 6.97 -24.54
CA GLY A 194 -9.64 7.26 -24.95
C GLY A 194 -9.58 8.18 -26.17
N SER A 195 -8.42 8.21 -26.83
CA SER A 195 -8.20 9.02 -28.03
C SER A 195 -8.84 8.43 -29.29
N GLY A 196 -9.18 7.14 -29.27
CA GLY A 196 -9.96 6.48 -30.31
C GLY A 196 -10.72 5.25 -29.78
N PRO A 197 -11.50 4.57 -30.65
CA PRO A 197 -12.18 3.33 -30.32
C PRO A 197 -11.18 2.26 -29.82
N GLY A 198 -11.50 1.59 -28.72
CA GLY A 198 -10.64 0.58 -28.09
C GLY A 198 -9.65 1.14 -27.06
N ASP A 199 -9.46 2.46 -26.97
CA ASP A 199 -8.63 3.11 -25.95
C ASP A 199 -9.41 3.44 -24.66
N GLU A 200 -10.62 2.91 -24.51
CA GLU A 200 -11.42 3.15 -23.31
C GLU A 200 -10.75 2.54 -22.07
N LYS A 201 -10.97 3.20 -20.94
CA LYS A 201 -10.40 2.82 -19.65
C LYS A 201 -11.49 2.86 -18.60
N VAL A 202 -11.51 1.86 -17.73
CA VAL A 202 -12.41 1.84 -16.57
C VAL A 202 -11.59 2.10 -15.32
N PHE A 203 -11.91 3.18 -14.62
CA PHE A 203 -11.30 3.51 -13.34
C PHE A 203 -12.12 2.94 -12.21
N VAL A 204 -11.45 2.33 -11.24
CA VAL A 204 -12.07 1.83 -10.00
C VAL A 204 -11.29 2.43 -8.84
N GLU A 205 -12.01 3.00 -7.88
CA GLU A 205 -11.42 3.43 -6.63
C GLU A 205 -11.55 2.31 -5.59
N VAL A 206 -10.46 1.99 -4.90
CA VAL A 206 -10.47 1.09 -3.74
C VAL A 206 -10.19 1.95 -2.52
N LYS A 207 -11.17 2.05 -1.63
CA LYS A 207 -11.07 2.79 -0.37
C LYS A 207 -10.59 1.84 0.72
N ARG A 208 -9.56 2.25 1.46
CA ARG A 208 -9.07 1.54 2.65
C ARG A 208 -9.08 2.47 3.84
N GLN A 209 -9.68 2.01 4.92
CA GLN A 209 -9.70 2.72 6.21
C GLN A 209 -8.97 1.87 7.23
N TYR A 210 -8.18 2.51 8.07
CA TYR A 210 -7.28 1.83 8.98
C TYR A 210 -7.45 2.33 10.41
N GLY A 211 -7.30 1.42 11.37
CA GLY A 211 -7.28 1.76 12.78
C GLY A 211 -6.84 0.60 13.64
N TYR A 212 -7.18 0.71 14.94
CA TYR A 212 -6.83 -0.27 15.96
C TYR A 212 -8.05 -0.67 16.75
N ALA A 213 -8.07 -1.91 17.22
CA ALA A 213 -9.03 -2.35 18.22
C ALA A 213 -8.43 -3.50 19.05
N PRO A 214 -8.85 -3.65 20.32
CA PRO A 214 -8.63 -4.87 21.09
C PRO A 214 -9.05 -6.12 20.31
N ALA A 215 -8.24 -7.17 20.36
CA ALA A 215 -8.46 -8.41 19.63
C ALA A 215 -9.82 -9.06 19.95
N ALA A 216 -10.24 -8.99 21.21
CA ALA A 216 -11.54 -9.48 21.66
C ALA A 216 -12.72 -8.81 20.92
N LEU A 217 -12.63 -7.50 20.65
CA LEU A 217 -13.67 -6.77 19.93
C LEU A 217 -13.70 -7.14 18.43
N LEU A 218 -12.53 -7.40 17.84
CA LEU A 218 -12.45 -7.78 16.43
C LEU A 218 -13.10 -9.13 16.14
N ALA A 219 -13.16 -10.03 17.12
CA ALA A 219 -13.80 -11.34 16.97
C ALA A 219 -15.34 -11.25 16.80
N GLU A 220 -15.97 -10.18 17.27
CA GLU A 220 -17.43 -10.05 17.34
C GLU A 220 -18.03 -9.05 16.34
N LEU A 221 -17.20 -8.30 15.61
CA LEU A 221 -17.62 -7.16 14.81
C LEU A 221 -17.69 -7.44 13.30
N SER A 222 -18.79 -7.01 12.69
CA SER A 222 -18.91 -6.84 11.24
C SER A 222 -18.31 -5.51 10.79
N PRO A 223 -18.04 -5.27 9.48
CA PRO A 223 -17.42 -4.03 9.02
C PRO A 223 -18.20 -2.78 9.43
N SER A 224 -19.54 -2.82 9.29
CA SER A 224 -20.44 -1.71 9.67
C SER A 224 -20.39 -1.45 11.17
N LYS A 225 -20.44 -2.50 11.99
CA LYS A 225 -20.35 -2.36 13.45
C LYS A 225 -18.99 -1.84 13.89
N LEU A 226 -17.92 -2.19 13.17
CA LEU A 226 -16.57 -1.71 13.47
C LEU A 226 -16.45 -0.21 13.17
N LEU A 227 -16.98 0.27 12.04
CA LEU A 227 -17.01 1.70 11.71
C LEU A 227 -17.96 2.51 12.60
N GLU A 228 -19.11 1.95 12.97
CA GLU A 228 -20.09 2.60 13.85
C GLU A 228 -19.56 2.73 15.30
N LYS A 229 -18.93 1.66 15.82
CA LYS A 229 -18.44 1.63 17.21
C LYS A 229 -17.05 2.22 17.39
N HIS A 230 -16.19 2.16 16.38
CA HIS A 230 -14.81 2.66 16.46
C HIS A 230 -14.63 3.85 15.52
N GLN A 231 -15.00 5.03 16.03
CA GLN A 231 -14.93 6.31 15.31
C GLN A 231 -13.50 6.82 15.01
N SER A 232 -12.45 6.12 15.44
CA SER A 232 -11.07 6.61 15.31
C SER A 232 -10.33 5.98 14.12
N VAL A 233 -10.86 6.21 12.90
CA VAL A 233 -10.09 5.95 11.67
C VAL A 233 -8.80 6.76 11.73
N GLN A 234 -7.65 6.08 11.79
CA GLN A 234 -6.34 6.71 11.95
C GLN A 234 -5.72 7.13 10.62
N MET A 235 -6.16 6.49 9.54
CA MET A 235 -5.67 6.74 8.20
C MET A 235 -6.73 6.28 7.19
N GLU A 236 -6.85 7.02 6.10
CA GLU A 236 -7.70 6.66 4.97
C GLU A 236 -6.86 6.70 3.70
N GLU A 237 -7.00 5.70 2.84
CA GLU A 237 -6.33 5.59 1.55
C GLU A 237 -7.36 5.38 0.45
N ILE A 238 -7.22 6.11 -0.65
CA ILE A 238 -7.91 5.83 -1.90
C ILE A 238 -6.87 5.35 -2.91
N ARG A 239 -7.04 4.14 -3.43
CA ARG A 239 -6.24 3.60 -4.54
C ARG A 239 -7.03 3.76 -5.82
N LYS A 240 -6.47 4.44 -6.80
CA LYS A 240 -7.11 4.60 -8.12
C LYS A 240 -6.51 3.57 -9.06
N LEU A 241 -7.29 2.58 -9.41
CA LEU A 241 -6.93 1.53 -10.36
C LEU A 241 -7.52 1.87 -11.72
N VAL A 242 -6.80 1.53 -12.78
CA VAL A 242 -7.28 1.65 -14.15
C VAL A 242 -7.24 0.29 -14.81
N PHE A 243 -8.33 -0.06 -15.48
CA PHE A 243 -8.51 -1.29 -16.22
C PHE A 243 -8.61 -0.95 -17.69
N MET A 244 -7.79 -1.62 -18.48
CA MET A 244 -7.73 -1.55 -19.93
C MET A 244 -8.26 -2.85 -20.52
N ARG A 245 -8.72 -2.79 -21.76
CA ARG A 245 -9.12 -3.98 -22.50
C ARG A 245 -7.97 -4.98 -22.57
N GLU A 246 -8.32 -6.25 -22.63
CA GLU A 246 -7.41 -7.32 -23.03
C GLU A 246 -6.65 -6.92 -24.31
N ARG A 247 -5.34 -7.21 -24.34
CA ARG A 247 -4.57 -7.15 -25.58
C ARG A 247 -4.67 -8.53 -26.21
N GLY A 248 -5.01 -8.59 -27.50
CA GLY A 248 -4.78 -9.80 -28.27
C GLY A 248 -3.30 -10.20 -28.20
N PRO A 249 -2.94 -11.45 -28.56
CA PRO A 249 -1.55 -11.89 -28.57
C PRO A 249 -0.72 -10.87 -29.34
N VAL A 250 0.21 -10.22 -28.64
CA VAL A 250 1.17 -9.33 -29.27
C VAL A 250 2.00 -10.23 -30.15
N LYS A 251 1.74 -10.23 -31.47
CA LYS A 251 2.76 -10.69 -32.40
C LYS A 251 3.98 -9.85 -32.05
N VAL A 252 5.07 -10.50 -31.66
CA VAL A 252 6.38 -9.85 -31.57
C VAL A 252 6.59 -9.26 -32.96
N ALA A 253 6.20 -8.00 -33.15
CA ALA A 253 6.59 -7.26 -34.34
C ALA A 253 8.11 -7.31 -34.31
N ASP A 254 8.73 -7.62 -35.45
CA ASP A 254 10.18 -7.68 -35.63
C ASP A 254 10.81 -6.30 -35.36
N GLY A 255 10.78 -5.79 -34.12
CA GLY A 255 11.38 -4.53 -33.70
C GLY A 255 11.05 -3.26 -34.52
N THR A 256 10.14 -3.31 -35.51
CA THR A 256 10.08 -2.30 -36.58
C THR A 256 8.95 -1.30 -36.47
N GLU A 257 7.91 -1.55 -35.68
CA GLU A 257 6.93 -0.51 -35.36
C GLU A 257 7.22 0.13 -34.01
N PRO A 258 7.80 1.36 -33.98
CA PRO A 258 7.97 2.07 -32.73
C PRO A 258 6.60 2.31 -32.12
N ALA A 259 6.44 1.92 -30.85
CA ALA A 259 5.29 2.34 -30.06
C ALA A 259 5.13 3.86 -30.22
N PRO A 260 3.90 4.37 -30.41
CA PRO A 260 3.68 5.80 -30.58
C PRO A 260 4.40 6.55 -29.45
N PRO A 261 5.17 7.60 -29.76
CA PRO A 261 6.04 8.24 -28.78
C PRO A 261 5.19 8.68 -27.59
N ALA A 262 5.46 8.07 -26.44
CA ALA A 262 4.80 8.47 -25.20
C ALA A 262 5.07 9.97 -25.02
N ARG A 263 4.01 10.74 -24.78
CA ARG A 263 4.15 12.19 -24.59
C ARG A 263 5.06 12.44 -23.39
N ILE A 264 6.31 12.85 -23.65
CA ILE A 264 7.29 13.17 -22.63
C ILE A 264 6.84 14.45 -21.93
N ILE A 265 6.31 14.31 -20.72
CA ILE A 265 6.02 15.44 -19.84
C ILE A 265 7.26 15.64 -18.98
N LYS A 266 7.91 16.81 -18.97
CA LYS A 266 9.01 17.09 -18.03
C LYS A 266 8.49 17.89 -16.84
N SER A 267 9.18 17.77 -15.70
CA SER A 267 8.97 18.70 -14.58
C SER A 267 9.70 20.01 -14.86
N ASN A 268 9.02 21.14 -14.68
CA ASN A 268 9.65 22.47 -14.75
C ASN A 268 10.23 22.90 -13.39
N SER A 269 10.08 22.08 -12.34
CA SER A 269 10.46 22.40 -10.98
C SER A 269 11.89 21.93 -10.67
N LYS A 270 12.73 22.80 -10.10
CA LYS A 270 14.01 22.40 -9.50
C LYS A 270 13.79 21.75 -8.12
N PRO A 271 14.27 20.53 -7.85
CA PRO A 271 14.07 19.88 -6.57
C PRO A 271 14.87 20.54 -5.44
N GLN A 272 14.28 20.64 -4.24
CA GLN A 272 15.00 21.00 -3.02
C GLN A 272 15.79 19.82 -2.46
N TYR A 273 15.25 18.61 -2.61
CA TYR A 273 15.93 17.37 -2.32
C TYR A 273 15.59 16.33 -3.38
N SER A 274 16.59 15.54 -3.76
CA SER A 274 16.38 14.41 -4.65
C SER A 274 17.39 13.30 -4.38
N PHE A 275 17.07 12.09 -4.83
CA PHE A 275 18.03 10.99 -4.96
C PHE A 275 17.69 10.15 -6.18
N THR A 276 18.70 9.47 -6.73
CA THR A 276 18.51 8.49 -7.81
C THR A 276 18.59 7.07 -7.24
N LEU A 277 17.96 6.15 -7.95
CA LEU A 277 18.12 4.71 -7.74
C LEU A 277 17.87 3.97 -9.05
N ASN A 278 18.45 2.78 -9.15
CA ASN A 278 18.15 1.81 -10.20
C ASN A 278 17.31 0.70 -9.57
N PRO A 279 15.99 0.61 -9.84
CA PRO A 279 15.19 -0.51 -9.40
C PRO A 279 15.71 -1.79 -10.03
N ASP A 280 15.96 -2.82 -9.22
CA ASP A 280 16.47 -4.10 -9.70
C ASP A 280 15.45 -5.24 -9.43
N PRO A 281 15.66 -6.44 -10.01
CA PRO A 281 14.76 -7.57 -9.78
C PRO A 281 14.60 -7.96 -8.30
N THR A 282 15.65 -7.78 -7.50
CA THR A 282 15.67 -8.16 -6.08
C THR A 282 14.77 -7.23 -5.27
N LEU A 283 14.87 -5.91 -5.47
CA LEU A 283 14.01 -4.93 -4.83
C LEU A 283 12.53 -5.18 -5.17
N LEU A 284 12.22 -5.41 -6.45
CA LEU A 284 10.85 -5.68 -6.88
C LEU A 284 10.31 -6.97 -6.26
N PHE A 285 11.10 -8.04 -6.25
CA PHE A 285 10.73 -9.30 -5.60
C PHE A 285 10.48 -9.13 -4.10
N GLN A 286 11.40 -8.48 -3.38
CA GLN A 286 11.26 -8.22 -1.94
C GLN A 286 10.02 -7.38 -1.63
N PHE A 287 9.75 -6.34 -2.42
CA PHE A 287 8.55 -5.53 -2.26
C PHE A 287 7.27 -6.33 -2.56
N SER A 288 7.25 -7.14 -3.62
CA SER A 288 6.14 -8.06 -3.91
C SER A 288 5.92 -9.06 -2.78
N ALA A 289 6.98 -9.64 -2.19
CA ALA A 289 6.87 -10.55 -1.07
C ALA A 289 6.30 -9.87 0.19
N LEU A 290 6.80 -8.68 0.54
CA LEU A 290 6.34 -7.91 1.69
C LEU A 290 4.89 -7.41 1.56
N THR A 291 4.44 -7.16 0.33
CA THR A 291 3.06 -6.72 0.05
C THR A 291 2.12 -7.88 -0.31
N TYR A 292 2.63 -9.11 -0.33
CA TYR A 292 1.94 -10.29 -0.83
C TYR A 292 1.27 -10.05 -2.20
N ASN A 293 2.01 -9.39 -3.08
CA ASN A 293 1.53 -8.96 -4.39
C ASN A 293 2.09 -9.88 -5.49
N ALA A 294 1.24 -10.79 -5.96
CA ALA A 294 1.53 -11.79 -6.97
C ALA A 294 1.35 -11.28 -8.42
N HIS A 295 1.16 -9.99 -8.64
CA HIS A 295 0.90 -9.45 -9.97
C HIS A 295 2.10 -9.66 -10.91
N ALA A 296 1.89 -10.44 -11.97
CA ALA A 296 2.95 -11.01 -12.80
C ALA A 296 3.86 -9.96 -13.45
N ILE A 297 3.33 -8.77 -13.77
CA ILE A 297 4.11 -7.66 -14.37
C ILE A 297 5.29 -7.18 -13.51
N HIS A 298 5.33 -7.52 -12.23
CA HIS A 298 6.42 -7.17 -11.32
C HIS A 298 7.42 -8.32 -11.09
N LEU A 299 7.09 -9.54 -11.52
CA LEU A 299 7.78 -10.77 -11.14
C LEU A 299 8.39 -11.48 -12.34
N ASP A 300 7.60 -11.61 -13.41
CA ASP A 300 7.91 -12.40 -14.59
C ASP A 300 8.21 -11.48 -15.78
N PRO A 301 9.47 -11.42 -16.23
CA PRO A 301 9.85 -10.59 -17.36
C PRO A 301 9.28 -11.10 -18.69
N ASP A 302 9.00 -12.40 -18.83
CA ASP A 302 8.39 -12.96 -20.04
C ASP A 302 6.90 -12.67 -20.07
N TYR A 303 6.21 -12.68 -18.92
CA TYR A 303 4.83 -12.19 -18.84
C TYR A 303 4.76 -10.70 -19.22
N ALA A 304 5.62 -9.86 -18.63
CA ALA A 304 5.67 -8.43 -18.92
C ALA A 304 5.89 -8.16 -20.42
N ARG A 305 6.84 -8.88 -21.04
CA ARG A 305 7.16 -8.75 -22.47
C ARG A 305 6.08 -9.31 -23.38
N ASN A 306 5.73 -10.57 -23.20
CA ASN A 306 4.97 -11.33 -24.21
C ASN A 306 3.46 -11.19 -24.05
N GLN A 307 2.96 -10.95 -22.83
CA GLN A 307 1.52 -10.81 -22.58
C GLN A 307 1.09 -9.35 -22.49
N GLU A 308 1.92 -8.51 -21.87
CA GLU A 308 1.58 -7.11 -21.63
C GLU A 308 2.24 -6.14 -22.60
N GLY A 309 3.27 -6.56 -23.35
CA GLY A 309 3.97 -5.73 -24.33
C GLY A 309 4.88 -4.67 -23.70
N TYR A 310 5.36 -4.91 -22.48
CA TYR A 310 6.31 -4.04 -21.78
C TYR A 310 7.74 -4.54 -21.98
N PRO A 311 8.74 -3.65 -22.13
CA PRO A 311 10.11 -4.07 -22.39
C PRO A 311 10.72 -4.90 -21.26
N GLU A 312 10.25 -4.70 -20.02
CA GLU A 312 10.73 -5.37 -18.83
C GLU A 312 9.68 -5.25 -17.69
N ARG A 313 9.89 -5.92 -16.55
CA ARG A 313 9.03 -5.80 -15.36
C ARG A 313 8.88 -4.36 -14.90
N LEU A 314 7.67 -4.04 -14.45
CA LEU A 314 7.29 -2.71 -14.03
C LEU A 314 7.59 -2.50 -12.55
N VAL A 315 8.04 -1.30 -12.20
CA VAL A 315 8.10 -0.83 -10.82
C VAL A 315 6.68 -0.63 -10.29
N HIS A 316 6.40 -1.08 -9.06
CA HIS A 316 5.08 -0.94 -8.46
C HIS A 316 4.72 0.54 -8.24
N GLY A 317 3.50 0.93 -8.63
CA GLY A 317 2.91 2.21 -8.23
C GLY A 317 2.96 2.49 -6.70
N PRO A 318 2.64 1.52 -5.82
CA PRO A 318 2.82 1.72 -4.38
C PRO A 318 4.29 1.88 -3.94
N LEU A 319 5.26 1.27 -4.65
CA LEU A 319 6.68 1.48 -4.35
C LEU A 319 7.11 2.92 -4.65
N THR A 320 6.60 3.54 -5.73
CA THR A 320 6.89 4.96 -6.02
C THR A 320 6.33 5.88 -4.93
N LEU A 321 5.16 5.56 -4.34
CA LEU A 321 4.64 6.26 -3.17
C LEU A 321 5.58 6.15 -1.96
N VAL A 322 6.07 4.94 -1.65
CA VAL A 322 7.05 4.71 -0.57
C VAL A 322 8.31 5.56 -0.79
N LEU A 323 8.82 5.60 -2.02
CA LEU A 323 10.02 6.37 -2.38
C LEU A 323 9.80 7.88 -2.23
N MET A 324 8.69 8.42 -2.73
CA MET A 324 8.34 9.84 -2.58
C MET A 324 8.19 10.24 -1.11
N LEU A 325 7.48 9.44 -0.30
CA LEU A 325 7.34 9.69 1.14
C LEU A 325 8.67 9.56 1.89
N THR A 326 9.55 8.68 1.44
CA THR A 326 10.91 8.56 1.95
C THR A 326 11.74 9.81 1.64
N ALA A 327 11.62 10.38 0.43
CA ALA A 327 12.28 11.63 0.07
C ALA A 327 11.86 12.78 0.97
N LEU A 328 10.54 12.97 1.14
CA LEU A 328 9.98 13.99 2.03
C LEU A 328 10.42 13.79 3.48
N ARG A 329 10.34 12.56 3.99
CA ARG A 329 10.78 12.23 5.37
C ARG A 329 12.26 12.55 5.59
N ARG A 330 13.12 12.31 4.60
CA ARG A 330 14.54 12.65 4.66
C ARG A 330 14.80 14.15 4.59
N LEU A 331 14.07 14.88 3.75
CA LEU A 331 14.16 16.33 3.69
C LEU A 331 13.75 16.95 5.04
N LEU A 332 12.57 16.58 5.55
CA LEU A 332 12.08 17.06 6.85
C LEU A 332 13.06 16.76 8.00
N ARG A 333 13.71 15.59 8.01
CA ARG A 333 14.75 15.28 9.02
C ARG A 333 15.99 16.17 8.93
N ARG A 334 16.29 16.75 7.77
CA ARG A 334 17.43 17.68 7.58
C ARG A 334 17.07 19.11 7.94
N THR A 335 15.84 19.52 7.67
CA THR A 335 15.38 20.92 7.79
C THR A 335 14.62 21.20 9.09
N ASP A 336 14.17 20.18 9.81
CA ASP A 336 13.47 20.31 11.10
C ASP A 336 14.41 19.99 12.28
N PRO A 337 14.88 20.99 13.05
CA PRO A 337 15.77 20.78 14.20
C PRO A 337 15.15 19.89 15.28
N ALA A 338 13.82 19.82 15.40
CA ALA A 338 13.12 18.98 16.37
C ALA A 338 13.23 17.47 16.05
N ARG A 339 13.59 17.10 14.81
CA ARG A 339 13.81 15.70 14.40
C ARG A 339 15.26 15.23 14.51
N ARG A 340 16.18 16.06 15.03
CA ARG A 340 17.57 15.66 15.29
C ARG A 340 17.63 15.05 16.70
N PRO A 341 17.72 13.72 16.85
CA PRO A 341 17.81 13.13 18.18
C PRO A 341 19.10 13.62 18.85
N SER A 342 18.96 14.38 19.93
CA SER A 342 20.06 14.61 20.85
C SER A 342 20.31 13.29 21.58
N PRO A 343 21.53 12.75 21.62
CA PRO A 343 21.84 11.56 22.41
C PRO A 343 21.54 11.74 23.91
N ARG A 344 21.40 12.99 24.38
CA ARG A 344 21.20 13.36 25.78
C ARG A 344 19.74 13.60 26.17
N GLU A 345 18.83 13.76 25.20
CA GLU A 345 17.41 14.03 25.44
C GLU A 345 16.53 13.26 24.42
N PRO A 346 16.23 11.98 24.68
CA PRO A 346 15.37 11.15 23.83
C PRO A 346 13.92 11.63 23.77
N SER A 347 13.52 12.51 24.71
CA SER A 347 12.16 12.94 24.99
C SER A 347 11.76 14.26 24.34
N LYS A 348 12.52 14.82 23.38
CA LYS A 348 11.99 15.92 22.55
C LYS A 348 10.79 15.39 21.77
N LYS A 349 9.62 15.70 22.32
CA LYS A 349 8.35 15.01 22.11
C LYS A 349 7.88 15.13 20.67
N LEU A 350 7.10 14.15 20.25
CA LEU A 350 6.30 14.16 19.02
C LEU A 350 5.52 15.49 18.81
N GLU A 351 5.23 16.18 19.92
CA GLU A 351 4.57 17.50 20.05
C GLU A 351 5.23 18.63 19.23
N ASP A 352 6.52 18.55 18.88
CA ASP A 352 7.21 19.56 18.05
C ASP A 352 7.43 19.12 16.58
N SER A 353 7.03 17.89 16.24
CA SER A 353 7.37 17.29 14.96
C SER A 353 6.43 17.72 13.82
N THR A 354 6.99 17.90 12.62
CA THR A 354 6.18 18.07 11.40
C THR A 354 5.51 16.74 11.04
N LEU A 355 4.17 16.70 11.08
CA LEU A 355 3.32 15.55 10.73
C LEU A 355 2.84 15.65 9.28
N LEU A 356 2.79 14.53 8.58
CA LEU A 356 2.17 14.44 7.26
C LEU A 356 0.67 14.30 7.45
N GLU A 357 -0.12 15.11 6.75
CA GLU A 357 -1.58 15.10 6.83
C GLU A 357 -2.19 14.38 5.66
N GLU A 358 -1.65 14.63 4.47
CA GLU A 358 -2.23 14.14 3.23
C GLU A 358 -1.16 14.02 2.16
N ILE A 359 -1.30 13.02 1.29
CA ILE A 359 -0.62 12.97 0.00
C ILE A 359 -1.62 12.56 -1.08
N ASN A 360 -1.60 13.26 -2.21
CA ASN A 360 -2.29 12.89 -3.44
C ASN A 360 -1.24 12.61 -4.52
N TYR A 361 -1.41 11.56 -5.31
CA TYR A 361 -0.43 11.22 -6.35
C TYR A 361 -1.06 10.51 -7.55
N ARG A 362 -0.37 10.59 -8.69
CA ARG A 362 -0.72 9.96 -9.96
C ARG A 362 0.51 9.38 -10.63
N ASN A 363 0.37 8.16 -11.14
CA ASN A 363 1.33 7.53 -12.03
C ASN A 363 0.95 7.87 -13.47
N LEU A 364 1.86 8.54 -14.17
CA LEU A 364 1.67 9.08 -15.51
C LEU A 364 2.31 8.19 -16.58
N ALA A 365 3.42 7.54 -16.24
CA ALA A 365 4.14 6.62 -17.12
C ALA A 365 4.68 5.42 -16.33
N PRO A 366 4.80 4.24 -16.96
CA PRO A 366 5.44 3.09 -16.34
C PRO A 366 6.94 3.35 -16.13
N LEU A 367 7.49 2.75 -15.08
CA LEU A 367 8.92 2.69 -14.79
C LEU A 367 9.33 1.23 -14.82
N PHE A 368 10.57 0.95 -15.23
CA PHE A 368 11.03 -0.42 -15.48
C PHE A 368 12.29 -0.76 -14.67
N VAL A 369 12.48 -2.05 -14.43
CA VAL A 369 13.73 -2.58 -13.87
C VAL A 369 14.93 -2.15 -14.72
N GLY A 370 16.04 -1.81 -14.06
CA GLY A 370 17.31 -1.45 -14.69
C GLY A 370 17.37 -0.01 -15.20
N GLN A 371 16.26 0.74 -15.20
CA GLN A 371 16.24 2.15 -15.59
C GLN A 371 16.47 3.04 -14.37
N GLU A 372 17.41 3.98 -14.47
CA GLU A 372 17.61 4.97 -13.41
C GLU A 372 16.35 5.84 -13.28
N ILE A 373 15.89 6.00 -12.04
CA ILE A 373 14.82 6.91 -11.69
C ILE A 373 15.32 7.93 -10.68
N ARG A 374 14.78 9.15 -10.74
CA ARG A 374 15.09 10.21 -9.78
C ARG A 374 13.85 10.61 -8.99
N VAL A 375 13.93 10.49 -7.67
CA VAL A 375 12.85 10.86 -6.76
C VAL A 375 13.14 12.27 -6.25
N CYS A 376 12.17 13.16 -6.40
CA CYS A 376 12.31 14.59 -6.18
C CYS A 376 11.24 15.13 -5.23
N VAL A 377 11.60 16.14 -4.43
CA VAL A 377 10.68 16.85 -3.54
C VAL A 377 11.05 18.33 -3.45
N ARG A 378 10.03 19.19 -3.37
CA ARG A 378 10.14 20.64 -3.20
C ARG A 378 8.96 21.19 -2.40
N GLU A 379 9.23 22.09 -1.47
CA GLU A 379 8.22 22.95 -0.84
C GLU A 379 7.69 23.98 -1.84
N THR A 380 6.37 24.06 -1.97
CA THR A 380 5.69 25.00 -2.87
C THR A 380 5.00 26.13 -2.13
N ALA A 381 4.56 25.90 -0.89
CA ALA A 381 3.91 26.92 -0.07
C ALA A 381 4.07 26.66 1.42
N ARG A 382 4.05 27.74 2.21
CA ARG A 382 4.05 27.74 3.67
C ARG A 382 3.05 28.74 4.21
N LYS A 383 2.16 28.30 5.10
CA LYS A 383 1.22 29.16 5.82
C LYS A 383 1.71 29.30 7.27
N VAL A 384 2.30 30.46 7.59
CA VAL A 384 2.91 30.71 8.90
C VAL A 384 1.91 30.56 10.04
N GLY A 385 0.69 31.08 9.88
CA GLY A 385 -0.34 31.06 10.93
C GLY A 385 -0.88 29.67 11.29
N SER A 386 -0.93 28.72 10.35
CA SER A 386 -1.42 27.36 10.60
C SER A 386 -0.30 26.32 10.76
N GLY A 387 0.97 26.73 10.58
CA GLY A 387 2.10 25.81 10.54
C GLY A 387 2.06 24.81 9.37
N THR A 388 1.19 25.03 8.38
CA THR A 388 0.98 24.13 7.24
C THR A 388 2.02 24.40 6.14
N GLN A 389 2.58 23.33 5.58
CA GLN A 389 3.48 23.35 4.42
C GLN A 389 2.93 22.44 3.33
N THR A 390 3.01 22.89 2.09
CA THR A 390 2.62 22.12 0.90
C THR A 390 3.87 21.78 0.09
N TRP A 391 3.91 20.55 -0.41
CA TRP A 391 5.05 19.96 -1.09
C TRP A 391 4.62 19.40 -2.44
N GLU A 392 5.43 19.64 -3.46
CA GLU A 392 5.42 18.89 -4.71
C GLU A 392 6.41 17.73 -4.60
N LEU A 393 5.98 16.53 -4.98
CA LEU A 393 6.79 15.33 -5.07
C LEU A 393 6.67 14.76 -6.48
N TRP A 394 7.76 14.22 -7.02
CA TRP A 394 7.70 13.57 -8.31
C TRP A 394 8.79 12.54 -8.51
N VAL A 395 8.59 11.67 -9.49
CA VAL A 395 9.59 10.71 -9.95
C VAL A 395 9.85 10.94 -11.43
N GLU A 396 11.12 11.10 -11.77
CA GLU A 396 11.61 11.23 -13.14
C GLU A 396 12.12 9.86 -13.64
N GLY A 397 11.83 9.53 -14.90
CA GLY A 397 12.46 8.43 -15.62
C GLY A 397 13.86 8.81 -16.15
N PRO A 398 14.51 7.90 -16.91
CA PRO A 398 15.91 8.04 -17.32
C PRO A 398 16.18 9.24 -18.25
N ASP A 399 15.17 9.72 -18.97
CA ASP A 399 15.22 10.87 -19.87
C ASP A 399 14.76 12.19 -19.21
N GLY A 400 14.53 12.17 -17.89
CA GLY A 400 13.94 13.28 -17.13
C GLY A 400 12.44 13.44 -17.35
N SER A 401 11.78 12.47 -18.00
CA SER A 401 10.32 12.46 -18.12
C SER A 401 9.65 12.23 -16.76
N LEU A 402 8.52 12.88 -16.54
CA LEU A 402 7.71 12.81 -15.34
C LEU A 402 6.89 11.53 -15.36
N ALA A 403 7.32 10.54 -14.58
CA ALA A 403 6.63 9.26 -14.46
C ALA A 403 5.58 9.26 -13.34
N VAL A 404 5.83 10.01 -12.26
CA VAL A 404 4.90 10.12 -11.12
C VAL A 404 4.88 11.57 -10.64
N ARG A 405 3.71 12.07 -10.27
CA ARG A 405 3.56 13.37 -9.59
C ARG A 405 2.68 13.22 -8.37
N GLY A 406 3.00 13.94 -7.30
CA GLY A 406 2.16 14.06 -6.13
C GLY A 406 2.28 15.40 -5.42
N THR A 407 1.30 15.67 -4.57
CA THR A 407 1.23 16.83 -3.69
C THR A 407 1.03 16.32 -2.27
N ALA A 408 1.82 16.80 -1.33
CA ALA A 408 1.66 16.46 0.09
C ALA A 408 1.47 17.71 0.94
N THR A 409 0.74 17.55 2.04
CA THR A 409 0.53 18.59 3.04
C THR A 409 1.05 18.10 4.38
N THR A 410 1.84 18.92 5.05
CA THR A 410 2.35 18.64 6.40
C THR A 410 1.97 19.77 7.35
N ARG A 411 1.78 19.47 8.64
CA ARG A 411 1.53 20.45 9.70
C ARG A 411 2.54 20.28 10.83
N ARG A 412 3.04 21.38 11.38
CA ARG A 412 3.83 21.35 12.62
C ARG A 412 2.91 21.05 13.81
N ALA A 413 3.21 20.01 14.57
CA ALA A 413 2.50 19.75 15.83
C ALA A 413 2.63 20.99 16.76
N GLY A 414 1.56 21.31 17.49
CA GLY A 414 1.51 22.47 18.40
C GLY A 414 0.94 23.78 17.83
N VAL A 415 0.69 23.91 16.52
CA VAL A 415 -0.03 25.07 15.94
C VAL A 415 -1.49 24.69 15.69
N THR A 416 -2.38 25.07 16.60
CA THR A 416 -3.83 24.93 16.39
C THR A 416 -4.27 25.91 15.31
N ALA A 417 -4.47 25.41 14.08
CA ALA A 417 -5.34 26.11 13.15
C ALA A 417 -6.70 26.23 13.82
N GLY A 418 -7.25 27.44 13.90
CA GLY A 418 -8.61 27.72 14.38
C GLY A 418 -9.64 27.02 13.49
N ARG A 419 -9.76 25.71 13.68
CA ARG A 419 -10.88 24.91 13.20
C ARG A 419 -11.94 25.12 14.27
N LYS A 420 -13.10 25.65 13.90
CA LYS A 420 -14.32 25.50 14.70
C LYS A 420 -14.62 24.00 14.78
N THR A 421 -13.97 23.33 15.72
CA THR A 421 -14.40 22.04 16.23
C THR A 421 -15.19 22.36 17.47
N GLU A 422 -16.50 22.12 17.43
CA GLU A 422 -17.22 21.85 18.67
C GLU A 422 -16.47 20.73 19.41
N GLY A 423 -16.21 21.01 20.69
CA GLY A 423 -15.42 20.29 21.68
C GLY A 423 -14.76 18.96 21.31
N MET A 424 -13.42 18.95 21.26
CA MET A 424 -12.60 17.97 22.00
C MET A 424 -11.14 18.45 22.04
N GLY A 425 -10.65 18.68 23.26
CA GLY A 425 -9.32 19.21 23.52
C GLY A 425 -8.23 18.15 23.35
N TRP A 426 -7.10 18.56 22.79
CA TRP A 426 -5.90 17.76 22.50
C TRP A 426 -5.17 17.16 23.72
N LYS A 427 -5.80 17.12 24.90
CA LYS A 427 -5.23 16.53 26.13
C LYS A 427 -5.69 15.10 26.42
N GLU A 428 -6.76 14.61 25.81
CA GLU A 428 -7.37 13.32 26.18
C GLU A 428 -6.88 12.13 25.34
N ALA A 429 -6.12 12.35 24.27
CA ALA A 429 -5.62 11.27 23.41
C ALA A 429 -4.37 10.54 23.94
N PHE A 430 -3.77 11.03 25.03
CA PHE A 430 -2.56 10.45 25.65
C PHE A 430 -2.77 9.92 27.07
N ASP A 431 -3.96 10.07 27.64
CA ASP A 431 -4.33 9.26 28.80
C ASP A 431 -4.68 7.86 28.27
N GLY A 432 -3.89 6.87 28.68
CA GLY A 432 -4.20 5.47 28.43
C GLY A 432 -5.65 5.16 28.82
N PRO A 433 -6.30 4.21 28.14
CA PRO A 433 -7.73 4.01 28.33
C PRO A 433 -8.06 3.62 29.78
N ARG A 434 -8.99 4.35 30.40
CA ARG A 434 -9.53 4.12 31.76
C ARG A 434 -10.43 2.87 31.85
N TRP A 435 -9.97 1.72 31.36
CA TRP A 435 -10.61 0.42 31.62
C TRP A 435 -9.84 -0.44 32.63
N LEU A 436 -8.85 0.13 33.33
CA LEU A 436 -8.10 -0.54 34.39
C LEU A 436 -8.77 -0.46 35.78
N ASP A 437 -9.83 0.33 35.97
CA ASP A 437 -10.47 0.52 37.28
C ASP A 437 -11.40 -0.64 37.71
N GLY A 438 -11.24 -1.83 37.13
CA GLY A 438 -12.16 -2.95 37.39
C GLY A 438 -11.63 -4.37 37.19
N LEU A 439 -10.30 -4.56 37.08
CA LEU A 439 -9.72 -5.91 36.99
C LEU A 439 -9.05 -6.30 38.32
N PRO A 440 -9.32 -7.50 38.87
CA PRO A 440 -8.65 -7.95 40.08
C PRO A 440 -7.14 -8.06 39.82
N ALA A 441 -6.34 -7.60 40.77
CA ALA A 441 -4.88 -7.58 40.69
C ALA A 441 -4.31 -8.98 40.40
N PHE A 442 -3.97 -9.25 39.14
CA PHE A 442 -3.25 -10.45 38.76
C PHE A 442 -1.75 -10.23 39.02
N SER A 443 -1.30 -10.72 40.17
CA SER A 443 0.10 -10.91 40.49
C SER A 443 0.63 -12.20 39.84
N LYS A 444 1.93 -12.16 39.48
CA LYS A 444 2.84 -13.26 39.10
C LYS A 444 2.92 -13.65 37.63
N TYR A 445 3.86 -13.02 36.90
CA TYR A 445 4.62 -13.71 35.86
C TYR A 445 5.90 -14.29 36.47
N VAL A 446 6.11 -15.59 36.29
CA VAL A 446 7.35 -16.29 36.65
C VAL A 446 8.33 -16.15 35.49
N PHE A 447 9.44 -15.44 35.69
CA PHE A 447 10.55 -15.45 34.75
C PHE A 447 11.36 -16.74 34.95
N TYR A 448 11.59 -17.48 33.87
CA TYR A 448 12.44 -18.67 33.88
C TYR A 448 13.88 -18.21 33.55
N ASP A 449 14.79 -18.35 34.51
CA ASP A 449 16.22 -18.15 34.30
C ASP A 449 16.86 -19.47 33.80
N PRO A 450 17.44 -19.52 32.60
CA PRO A 450 18.04 -20.74 32.05
C PRO A 450 19.38 -21.13 32.71
N ALA A 451 19.87 -20.41 33.73
CA ALA A 451 21.23 -20.60 34.26
C ALA A 451 21.38 -21.47 35.53
N THR A 452 20.34 -22.11 36.07
CA THR A 452 20.50 -22.96 37.28
C THR A 452 20.05 -24.41 37.09
N ARG A 453 21.02 -25.29 36.85
CA ARG A 453 20.88 -26.75 37.08
C ARG A 453 20.98 -27.04 38.58
N SER A 454 19.86 -26.98 39.30
CA SER A 454 19.61 -27.86 40.47
C SER A 454 18.24 -27.52 41.05
N GLY A 455 17.35 -28.51 41.10
CA GLY A 455 16.03 -28.36 41.71
C GLY A 455 16.13 -28.17 43.23
N SER A 456 15.46 -27.15 43.75
CA SER A 456 14.94 -27.06 45.11
C SER A 456 13.89 -25.95 45.15
N ARG A 457 12.65 -26.29 45.52
CA ARG A 457 11.53 -25.35 45.69
C ARG A 457 11.58 -24.74 47.09
N SER A 458 11.53 -23.42 47.19
CA SER A 458 11.12 -22.73 48.43
C SER A 458 10.15 -21.60 48.08
N ILE A 459 8.95 -21.67 48.64
CA ILE A 459 7.89 -20.66 48.57
C ILE A 459 8.12 -19.68 49.73
N ILE A 460 8.17 -18.39 49.46
CA ILE A 460 8.11 -17.34 50.50
C ILE A 460 6.79 -16.60 50.32
N GLU A 461 5.91 -16.70 51.32
CA GLU A 461 4.68 -15.92 51.44
C GLU A 461 4.97 -14.57 52.13
N GLY A 462 4.48 -13.48 51.54
CA GLY A 462 4.49 -12.14 52.14
C GLY A 462 3.06 -11.63 52.29
N ARG A 463 2.68 -11.38 53.54
CA ARG A 463 1.37 -10.94 54.05
C ARG A 463 1.12 -9.46 53.72
N THR A 464 -0.12 -9.10 53.38
CA THR A 464 -0.57 -7.72 53.13
C THR A 464 -1.29 -7.16 54.37
N ASP A 465 -0.79 -6.07 54.93
CA ASP A 465 -1.54 -5.22 55.87
C ASP A 465 -1.86 -3.88 55.19
N GLY A 466 -3.14 -3.52 55.20
CA GLY A 466 -3.70 -2.32 54.56
C GLY A 466 -3.57 -1.07 55.42
N VAL A 467 -3.71 0.10 54.78
CA VAL A 467 -3.81 1.40 55.45
C VAL A 467 -4.98 2.17 54.84
N GLU A 468 -5.93 2.51 55.72
CA GLU A 468 -7.12 3.33 55.48
C GLU A 468 -6.80 4.82 55.31
N GLU A 469 -7.63 5.50 54.52
CA GLU A 469 -7.71 6.95 54.36
C GLU A 469 -8.28 7.64 55.62
N GLY A 470 -7.58 8.66 56.12
CA GLY A 470 -8.08 9.57 57.15
C GLY A 470 -8.18 11.01 56.62
N LYS A 471 -9.40 11.49 56.41
CA LYS A 471 -9.73 12.93 56.29
C LYS A 471 -9.31 13.67 57.57
N LYS A 472 -8.74 14.87 57.43
CA LYS A 472 -8.86 15.94 58.44
C LYS A 472 -8.80 17.34 57.83
N THR A 473 -9.47 18.22 58.56
CA THR A 473 -10.04 19.54 58.27
C THR A 473 -9.05 20.70 58.31
N GLU A 474 -9.50 21.81 57.72
CA GLU A 474 -8.98 23.18 57.80
C GLU A 474 -8.69 23.66 59.24
N GLY A 475 -7.76 24.61 59.37
CA GLY A 475 -7.54 25.39 60.59
C GLY A 475 -6.22 26.14 60.65
N GLU A 476 -6.26 27.40 60.21
CA GLU A 476 -5.57 28.60 60.74
C GLU A 476 -4.09 28.60 61.21
N SER A 477 -3.44 29.68 60.74
CA SER A 477 -2.58 30.62 61.49
C SER A 477 -1.04 30.47 61.52
N GLU A 478 -0.44 31.58 61.09
CA GLU A 478 0.74 32.28 61.62
C GLU A 478 2.17 31.76 61.38
N LYS A 479 2.89 32.61 60.61
CA LYS A 479 4.19 33.25 60.90
C LYS A 479 5.42 32.39 61.20
N GLY A 480 6.47 32.67 60.42
CA GLY A 480 7.77 33.06 60.98
C GLY A 480 9.01 32.32 60.46
N GLY A 481 10.02 33.10 60.03
CA GLY A 481 11.45 32.75 59.93
C GLY A 481 11.87 31.99 58.67
N GLU A 482 12.74 32.49 57.77
CA GLU A 482 14.22 32.62 57.94
C GLU A 482 14.82 31.34 58.55
N GLU A 483 15.77 30.63 57.94
CA GLU A 483 17.07 31.10 57.44
C GLU A 483 17.76 30.04 56.53
N LYS A 484 18.83 30.51 55.88
CA LYS A 484 19.87 29.86 55.03
C LYS A 484 20.28 28.43 55.45
N VAL A 485 20.75 27.56 54.56
CA VAL A 485 22.00 27.61 53.75
C VAL A 485 21.86 26.75 52.49
#